data_AF-A0A1C5T5A3-F1
#
_entry.id   AF-A0A1C5T5A3-F1
#
_cell.length_a   1.000
_cell.length_b   1.000
_cell.length_c   1.000
_cell.angle_alpha   90.00
_cell.angle_beta   90.00
_cell.angle_gamma   90.00
#
_symmetry.space_group_name_H-M   'P 1'
#
loop_
_entity.id
_entity.type
_entity.pdbx_description
1 polymer ?
#
loop_
_entity_poly.entity_id
_entity_poly.type
_entity_poly.pdbx_seq_one_letter_code
_entity_poly.pdbx_strand_id
1 'polypeptide(L)'
;MKKIKLFPFPHVEIRISVSDEMERDYWKCRESIRRAVEAGDDQKTFKCEECSWRNVKTSECNGVCAMNGLYEQMRGGKSDGTNREE
;
A
#
# COMPACT_ATOMS: atom_id res chain seq x y z
N MET A 1 -9.37 -0.06 12.38
CA MET A 1 -8.66 1.13 11.84
C MET A 1 -7.16 0.98 12.01
N LYS A 2 -6.46 0.63 10.93
CA LYS A 2 -5.01 0.40 10.89
C LYS A 2 -4.28 1.73 10.67
N LYS A 3 -3.12 1.94 11.28
CA LYS A 3 -2.28 3.12 11.05
C LYS A 3 -1.00 2.68 10.34
N ILE A 4 -0.73 3.26 9.18
CA ILE A 4 0.44 2.95 8.36
C ILE A 4 1.38 4.15 8.39
N LYS A 5 2.69 3.89 8.54
CA LYS A 5 3.76 4.89 8.48
C LYS A 5 4.65 4.63 7.29
N LEU A 6 4.79 5.59 6.39
CA LEU A 6 5.61 5.46 5.19
C LEU A 6 6.70 6.52 5.20
N PHE A 7 7.92 6.12 4.85
CA PHE A 7 9.10 6.99 4.83
C PHE A 7 9.65 7.03 3.40
N PRO A 8 9.04 7.79 2.48
CA PRO A 8 9.53 7.88 1.09
C PRO A 8 10.92 8.52 1.02
N PHE A 9 11.25 9.38 1.99
CA PHE A 9 12.57 9.99 2.18
C PHE A 9 12.93 9.94 3.66
N PRO A 10 14.22 9.96 4.04
CA PRO A 10 14.65 9.86 5.44
C PRO A 10 14.03 10.90 6.37
N HIS A 11 13.68 12.08 5.83
CA HIS A 11 13.14 13.22 6.57
C HIS A 11 11.63 13.41 6.38
N VAL A 12 10.94 12.53 5.66
CA VAL A 12 9.49 12.62 5.39
C VAL A 12 8.80 11.42 5.99
N GLU A 13 7.86 11.65 6.91
CA GLU A 13 6.93 10.63 7.41
C GLU A 13 5.52 10.91 6.88
N ILE A 14 4.91 9.91 6.26
CA ILE A 14 3.51 9.93 5.86
C ILE A 14 2.74 8.97 6.76
N ARG A 15 1.69 9.49 7.43
CA ARG A 15 0.78 8.70 8.26
C ARG A 15 -0.55 8.53 7.55
N ILE A 16 -0.98 7.29 7.38
CA ILE A 16 -2.25 6.95 6.73
C ILE A 16 -3.12 6.18 7.71
N SER A 17 -4.30 6.73 7.99
CA SER A 17 -5.36 6.05 8.72
C SER A 17 -6.17 5.22 7.73
N VAL A 18 -6.13 3.91 7.88
CA VAL A 18 -6.76 2.94 6.98
C VAL A 18 -8.00 2.38 7.68
N SER A 19 -9.17 2.63 7.10
CA SER A 19 -10.42 1.99 7.52
C SER A 19 -10.48 0.54 7.04
N ASP A 20 -11.37 -0.24 7.64
CA ASP A 20 -11.56 -1.64 7.24
C ASP A 20 -12.10 -1.74 5.80
N GLU A 21 -12.84 -0.74 5.33
CA GLU A 21 -13.25 -0.61 3.93
C GLU A 21 -12.06 -0.39 3.00
N MET A 22 -11.18 0.56 3.35
CA MET A 22 -9.97 0.83 2.58
C MET A 22 -9.06 -0.40 2.50
N GLU A 23 -8.88 -1.12 3.61
CA GLU A 23 -8.08 -2.36 3.65
C GLU A 23 -8.66 -3.44 2.73
N ARG A 24 -9.98 -3.69 2.80
CA ARG A 24 -10.64 -4.65 1.90
C ARG A 24 -10.46 -4.27 0.43
N ASP A 25 -10.58 -3.00 0.13
CA ASP A 25 -10.48 -2.47 -1.23
C ASP A 25 -9.05 -2.59 -1.79
N TYR A 26 -8.04 -2.35 -0.96
CA TYR A 26 -6.63 -2.60 -1.29
C TYR A 26 -6.39 -4.06 -1.70
N TRP A 27 -6.90 -5.00 -0.89
CA TRP A 27 -6.73 -6.43 -1.15
C TRP A 27 -7.49 -6.91 -2.38
N LYS A 28 -8.69 -6.38 -2.64
CA LYS A 28 -9.43 -6.66 -3.89
C LYS A 28 -8.62 -6.28 -5.12
N CYS A 29 -7.97 -5.12 -5.11
CA CYS A 29 -7.14 -4.69 -6.23
C CYS A 29 -5.92 -5.61 -6.41
N ARG A 30 -5.25 -6.00 -5.32
CA ARG A 30 -4.11 -6.91 -5.41
C ARG A 30 -4.50 -8.32 -5.87
N GLU A 31 -5.63 -8.83 -5.41
CA GLU A 31 -6.13 -10.16 -5.77
C GLU A 31 -6.51 -10.24 -7.25
N SER A 32 -7.06 -9.18 -7.84
CA SER A 32 -7.40 -9.16 -9.27
C SER A 32 -6.16 -9.29 -10.17
N ILE A 33 -5.04 -8.70 -9.75
CA ILE A 33 -3.77 -8.81 -10.45
C ILE A 33 -3.17 -10.21 -10.26
N ARG A 34 -3.21 -10.75 -9.03
CA ARG A 34 -2.77 -12.13 -8.75
C ARG A 34 -3.48 -13.14 -9.65
N ARG A 35 -4.81 -13.03 -9.75
CA ARG A 35 -5.64 -13.90 -10.60
C ARG A 35 -5.33 -13.77 -12.09
N ALA A 36 -5.00 -12.57 -12.57
CA ALA A 36 -4.64 -12.37 -13.96
C ALA A 36 -3.30 -13.03 -14.31
N VAL A 37 -2.30 -12.88 -13.43
CA VAL A 37 -1.01 -13.57 -13.58
C VAL A 37 -1.20 -15.09 -13.55
N GLU A 38 -2.02 -15.62 -12.62
CA GLU A 38 -2.36 -17.05 -12.56
C GLU A 38 -3.10 -17.55 -13.81
N ALA A 39 -3.88 -16.69 -14.46
CA ALA A 39 -4.58 -17.00 -15.71
C ALA A 39 -3.68 -16.94 -16.96
N GLY A 40 -2.38 -16.69 -16.79
CA GLY A 40 -1.40 -16.64 -17.88
C GLY A 40 -1.26 -15.26 -18.54
N ASP A 41 -1.81 -14.21 -17.95
CA ASP A 41 -1.54 -12.82 -18.34
C ASP A 41 -0.29 -12.33 -17.59
N ASP A 42 0.87 -12.79 -18.04
CA ASP A 42 2.20 -12.46 -17.51
C ASP A 42 2.58 -10.97 -17.73
N GLN A 43 1.89 -10.30 -18.65
CA GLN A 43 2.01 -8.85 -18.87
C GLN A 43 1.23 -8.03 -17.84
N LYS A 44 0.32 -8.65 -17.06
CA LYS A 44 -0.43 -7.98 -16.02
C LYS A 44 0.43 -7.69 -14.81
N THR A 45 0.89 -6.45 -14.72
CA THR A 45 1.65 -5.93 -13.58
C THR A 45 0.75 -5.14 -12.63
N PHE A 46 1.15 -5.03 -11.36
CA PHE A 46 0.40 -4.22 -10.41
C PHE A 46 0.45 -2.74 -10.78
N LYS A 47 -0.68 -2.19 -11.23
CA LYS A 47 -0.85 -0.78 -11.53
C LYS A 47 -1.73 -0.12 -10.48
N CYS A 48 -1.10 0.68 -9.64
CA CYS A 48 -1.77 1.51 -8.63
C CYS A 48 -2.86 2.41 -9.26
N GLU A 49 -2.72 2.78 -10.53
CA GLU A 49 -3.71 3.56 -11.28
C GLU A 49 -5.04 2.86 -11.53
N GLU A 50 -5.04 1.53 -11.56
CA GLU A 50 -6.25 0.71 -11.73
C GLU A 50 -6.95 0.45 -10.38
N CYS A 51 -6.33 0.84 -9.26
CA CYS A 51 -6.92 0.77 -7.94
C CYS A 51 -7.60 2.10 -7.57
N SER A 52 -8.71 2.02 -6.84
CA SER A 52 -9.33 3.12 -6.08
C SER A 52 -8.33 3.93 -5.23
N TRP A 53 -7.25 3.29 -4.78
CA TRP A 53 -6.15 3.88 -4.03
C TRP A 53 -5.27 4.86 -4.83
N ARG A 54 -5.46 4.97 -6.15
CA ARG A 54 -4.79 5.97 -7.01
C ARG A 54 -4.98 7.40 -6.49
N ASN A 55 -6.14 7.69 -5.93
CA ASN A 55 -6.50 9.04 -5.48
C ASN A 55 -5.86 9.42 -4.14
N VAL A 56 -5.27 8.45 -3.43
CA VAL A 56 -4.45 8.71 -2.25
C VAL A 56 -3.07 9.14 -2.73
N LYS A 57 -2.97 10.38 -3.20
CA LYS A 57 -1.72 10.98 -3.70
C LYS A 57 -0.91 11.52 -2.51
N THR A 58 0.33 11.06 -2.40
CA THR A 58 1.30 11.59 -1.41
C THR A 58 2.37 12.48 -2.03
N SER A 59 2.53 12.43 -3.35
CA SER A 59 3.34 13.35 -4.15
C SER A 59 2.94 13.26 -5.63
N GLU A 60 3.49 14.12 -6.48
CA GLU A 60 3.31 14.08 -7.94
C GLU A 60 3.81 12.78 -8.59
N CYS A 61 4.71 12.05 -7.92
CA CYS A 61 5.46 11.00 -8.58
C CYS A 61 4.83 9.60 -8.53
N ASN A 62 3.89 9.27 -7.63
CA ASN A 62 3.13 8.01 -7.63
C ASN A 62 2.03 7.99 -6.54
N GLY A 63 0.98 7.19 -6.74
CA GLY A 63 -0.03 6.92 -5.72
C GLY A 63 0.51 6.04 -4.59
N VAL A 64 -0.06 6.18 -3.38
CA VAL A 64 0.36 5.43 -2.18
C VAL A 64 0.40 3.92 -2.40
N CYS A 65 -0.47 3.38 -3.24
CA CYS A 65 -0.52 1.94 -3.53
C CYS A 65 0.77 1.36 -4.12
N ALA A 66 1.62 2.17 -4.75
CA ALA A 66 2.90 1.75 -5.31
C ALA A 66 4.07 1.82 -4.31
N MET A 67 3.86 2.29 -3.08
CA MET A 67 4.96 2.42 -2.11
C MET A 67 5.22 1.08 -1.39
N ASN A 68 6.47 0.60 -1.45
CA ASN A 68 6.89 -0.70 -0.89
C ASN A 68 6.46 -0.90 0.58
N GLY A 69 6.56 0.13 1.41
CA GLY A 69 6.18 0.07 2.83
C GLY A 69 4.68 -0.16 3.09
N LEU A 70 3.81 0.08 2.10
CA LEU A 70 2.36 -0.13 2.23
C LEU A 70 2.01 -1.62 2.19
N TYR A 71 2.60 -2.38 1.26
CA TYR A 71 2.36 -3.84 1.13
C TYR A 71 2.59 -4.53 2.46
N GLU A 72 3.77 -4.30 3.04
CA GLU A 72 4.24 -5.00 4.23
C GLU A 72 3.36 -4.72 5.45
N GLN A 73 3.06 -3.43 5.68
CA GLN A 73 2.19 -3.03 6.79
C GLN A 73 0.74 -3.48 6.59
N MET A 74 0.25 -3.56 5.35
CA MET A 74 -1.05 -4.14 5.05
C MET A 74 -1.10 -5.65 5.35
N ARG A 75 -0.04 -6.41 5.02
CA ARG A 75 0.06 -7.85 5.31
C ARG A 75 0.24 -8.17 6.80
N GLY A 76 0.48 -7.16 7.63
CA GLY A 76 0.74 -7.33 9.06
C GLY A 76 2.21 -7.54 9.40
N GLY A 77 3.13 -7.25 8.47
CA GLY A 77 4.54 -7.10 8.80
C GLY A 77 4.69 -6.00 9.85
N LYS A 78 5.46 -6.28 10.90
CA LYS A 78 5.88 -5.24 11.86
C LYS A 78 6.53 -4.13 11.05
N SER A 79 5.89 -2.96 10.96
CA SER A 79 6.66 -1.75 10.79
C SER A 79 7.60 -1.71 11.98
N ASP A 80 8.89 -1.54 11.72
CA ASP A 80 9.91 -1.37 12.75
C ASP A 80 9.65 -0.02 13.45
N GLY A 81 8.56 0.02 14.21
CA GLY A 81 8.35 0.95 15.28
C GLY A 81 9.24 0.45 16.38
N THR A 82 10.49 0.90 16.38
CA THR A 82 11.21 1.06 17.63
C THR A 82 10.31 1.93 18.50
N ASN A 83 9.55 1.28 19.39
CA ASN A 83 9.13 1.90 20.64
C ASN A 83 10.43 2.35 21.30
N ARG A 84 10.81 3.61 21.09
CA ARG A 84 11.58 4.31 22.11
C ARG A 84 10.58 4.63 23.21
N GLU A 85 10.42 3.66 24.11
CA GLU A 85 10.04 3.96 25.47
C GLU A 85 11.21 4.74 26.09
N GLU A 86 10.85 5.89 26.66
CA GLU A 86 11.62 6.82 27.50
C GLU A 86 12.88 7.50 26.93
#